data_AF-A0A3D0PWM8-F1
#
_entry.id   AF-A0A3D0PWM8-F1
#
_cell.length_a   1.000
_cell.length_b   1.000
_cell.length_c   1.000
_cell.angle_alpha   90.00
_cell.angle_beta   90.00
_cell.angle_gamma   90.00
#
_symmetry.space_group_name_H-M   'P 1'
#
loop_
_entity.id
_entity.type
_entity.pdbx_description
1 polymer ?
#
loop_
_entity_poly.entity_id
_entity_poly.type
_entity_poly.pdbx_seq_one_letter_code
_entity_poly.pdbx_strand_id
1 'polypeptide(L)'
;GGKDAARVFIDNLHLFSLLANVADAKSLVIHPASTTHSQETVEELEDQGIHQGTIRLSIGIENIDDIIEDLEGGFKALRESGLAK
;
A
#
# COMPACT_ATOMS: atom_id res chain seq x y z
N GLY A 1 -4.46 -2.98 -11.73
CA GLY A 1 -4.20 -1.77 -10.91
C GLY A 1 -5.50 -1.12 -10.45
N GLY A 2 -5.44 -0.04 -9.66
CA GLY A 2 -6.61 0.67 -9.12
C GLY A 2 -6.94 0.31 -7.66
N LYS A 3 -8.02 0.89 -7.12
CA LYS A 3 -8.38 0.82 -5.68
C LYS A 3 -8.53 -0.61 -5.17
N ASP A 4 -9.21 -1.47 -5.92
CA ASP A 4 -9.45 -2.85 -5.52
C ASP A 4 -8.16 -3.67 -5.54
N ALA A 5 -7.29 -3.43 -6.52
CA ALA A 5 -5.98 -4.06 -6.58
C ALA A 5 -5.07 -3.62 -5.41
N ALA A 6 -5.07 -2.33 -5.08
CA ALA A 6 -4.32 -1.80 -3.94
C ALA A 6 -4.85 -2.39 -2.62
N ARG A 7 -6.18 -2.51 -2.47
CA ARG A 7 -6.79 -3.14 -1.30
C ARG A 7 -6.39 -4.60 -1.16
N VAL A 8 -6.48 -5.40 -2.22
CA VAL A 8 -6.07 -6.83 -2.17
C VAL A 8 -4.62 -6.97 -1.76
N PHE A 9 -3.72 -6.13 -2.29
CA PHE A 9 -2.33 -6.14 -1.87
C PHE A 9 -2.17 -5.83 -0.38
N ILE A 10 -2.76 -4.72 0.09
CA ILE A 10 -2.64 -4.26 1.50
C ILE A 10 -3.24 -5.27 2.48
N ASP A 11 -4.42 -5.82 2.17
CA ASP A 11 -5.13 -6.77 3.04
C ASP A 11 -4.37 -8.11 3.18
N ASN A 12 -3.37 -8.38 2.33
CA ASN A 12 -2.54 -9.59 2.37
C ASN A 12 -1.10 -9.34 2.87
N LEU A 13 -0.81 -8.15 3.41
CA LEU A 13 0.43 -7.91 4.15
C LEU A 13 0.23 -8.32 5.62
N HIS A 14 1.20 -9.03 6.18
CA HIS A 14 1.19 -9.53 7.55
C HIS A 14 2.21 -8.81 8.45
N LEU A 15 3.28 -8.26 7.87
CA LEU A 15 4.30 -7.49 8.57
C LEU A 15 3.93 -6.01 8.62
N PHE A 16 3.48 -5.45 7.50
CA PHE A 16 3.12 -4.03 7.43
C PHE A 16 1.85 -3.71 8.22
N SER A 17 1.90 -2.66 9.04
CA SER A 17 0.72 -2.14 9.75
C SER A 17 0.00 -1.05 8.93
N LEU A 18 -1.32 -1.14 8.82
CA LEU A 18 -2.16 -0.13 8.15
C LEU A 18 -2.39 1.08 9.07
N LEU A 19 -1.40 1.97 9.17
CA LEU A 19 -1.45 3.16 10.03
C LEU A 19 -0.90 4.40 9.31
N ALA A 20 -1.54 5.54 9.56
CA ALA A 20 -1.23 6.82 8.93
C ALA A 20 -0.18 7.63 9.71
N ASN A 21 0.93 7.00 10.10
CA ASN A 21 2.11 7.65 10.68
C ASN A 21 3.35 7.43 9.80
N VAL A 22 4.47 8.08 10.18
CA VAL A 22 5.77 8.00 9.52
C VAL A 22 6.85 7.94 10.60
N ALA A 23 7.97 7.27 10.33
CA ALA A 23 9.12 7.12 11.23
C ALA A 23 8.87 6.30 12.52
N ASP A 24 8.09 5.22 12.39
CA ASP A 24 8.00 4.18 13.43
C ASP A 24 9.15 3.16 13.25
N ALA A 25 9.47 2.41 14.31
CA ALA A 25 10.35 1.26 14.19
C ALA A 25 9.71 0.14 13.35
N LYS A 26 8.37 0.15 13.23
CA LYS A 26 7.59 -0.80 12.43
C LYS A 26 7.36 -0.31 11.01
N SER A 27 7.31 -1.26 10.08
CA SER A 27 6.92 -1.05 8.69
C SER A 27 5.42 -0.73 8.57
N LEU A 28 5.08 0.30 7.81
CA LEU A 28 3.73 0.83 7.66
C LEU A 28 3.32 0.89 6.19
N VAL A 29 2.04 0.67 5.93
CA VAL A 29 1.44 0.75 4.60
C VAL A 29 0.18 1.62 4.65
N ILE A 30 -0.04 2.47 3.65
CA ILE A 30 -1.31 3.17 3.46
C ILE A 30 -1.70 3.27 1.98
N HIS A 31 -2.99 3.46 1.74
CA HIS A 31 -3.56 3.88 0.46
C HIS A 31 -3.90 5.39 0.53
N PRO A 32 -3.06 6.30 0.00
CA PRO A 32 -3.19 7.74 0.23
C PRO A 32 -4.56 8.32 -0.16
N ALA A 33 -5.09 7.91 -1.32
CA ALA A 33 -6.36 8.41 -1.84
C ALA A 33 -7.58 8.06 -0.96
N SER A 34 -7.49 7.04 -0.10
CA SER A 34 -8.56 6.74 0.88
C SER A 34 -8.17 7.03 2.33
N THR A 35 -7.00 7.63 2.57
CA THR A 35 -6.51 7.92 3.91
C THR A 35 -6.04 9.37 3.99
N THR A 36 -4.74 9.62 3.86
CA THR A 36 -4.10 10.93 4.09
C THR A 36 -4.57 12.02 3.13
N HIS A 37 -4.99 11.66 1.92
CA HIS A 37 -5.47 12.59 0.88
C HIS A 37 -6.95 12.35 0.55
N SER A 38 -7.71 11.76 1.47
CA SER A 38 -9.12 11.42 1.25
C SER A 38 -10.07 12.60 1.06
N GLN A 39 -9.61 13.82 1.35
CA GLN A 39 -10.38 15.06 1.18
C GLN A 39 -10.14 15.74 -0.17
N GLU A 40 -9.20 15.24 -0.96
CA GLU A 40 -8.86 15.79 -2.27
C GLU A 40 -9.77 15.20 -3.36
N THR A 41 -10.02 16.00 -4.39
CA THR A 41 -10.71 15.58 -5.62
C THR A 41 -9.84 14.65 -6.45
N VAL A 42 -10.44 13.97 -7.43
CA VAL A 42 -9.68 13.07 -8.33
C VAL A 42 -8.64 13.87 -9.11
N GLU A 43 -9.00 15.07 -9.54
CA GLU A 43 -8.13 15.98 -10.28
C GLU A 43 -6.95 16.46 -9.44
N GLU A 44 -7.19 16.87 -8.17
CA GLU A 44 -6.12 17.28 -7.24
C GLU A 44 -5.15 16.12 -6.90
N LEU A 45 -5.67 14.90 -6.79
CA LEU A 45 -4.85 13.70 -6.59
C LEU A 45 -4.00 13.40 -7.82
N GLU A 46 -4.57 13.50 -9.03
CA GLU A 46 -3.86 13.28 -10.29
C GLU A 46 -2.73 14.29 -10.50
N ASP A 47 -2.96 15.58 -10.18
CA ASP A 47 -1.94 16.63 -10.24
C ASP A 47 -0.73 16.35 -9.32
N GLN A 48 -0.95 15.59 -8.24
CA GLN A 48 0.11 15.16 -7.30
C GLN A 48 0.71 13.79 -7.66
N GLY A 49 0.26 13.14 -8.73
CA GLY A 49 0.68 11.79 -9.10
C GLY A 49 0.13 10.69 -8.18
N ILE A 50 -0.93 10.98 -7.42
CA ILE A 50 -1.62 10.01 -6.57
C ILE A 50 -2.78 9.41 -7.36
N HIS A 51 -2.62 8.15 -7.75
CA HIS A 51 -3.68 7.40 -8.42
C HIS A 51 -4.43 6.53 -7.41
N GLN A 52 -5.61 6.02 -7.81
CA GLN A 52 -6.39 5.07 -7.01
C GLN A 52 -5.67 3.75 -6.73
N GLY A 53 -4.54 3.47 -7.40
CA GLY A 53 -3.69 2.30 -7.11
C GLY A 53 -2.42 2.64 -6.33
N THR A 54 -2.21 3.90 -5.96
CA THR A 54 -0.98 4.34 -5.29
C THR A 54 -0.95 3.80 -3.87
N ILE A 55 0.18 3.19 -3.50
CA ILE A 55 0.45 2.65 -2.17
C ILE A 55 1.70 3.34 -1.64
N ARG A 56 1.66 3.81 -0.39
CA ARG A 56 2.83 4.39 0.29
C ARG A 56 3.32 3.42 1.35
N LEU A 57 4.59 3.03 1.26
CA LEU A 57 5.29 2.23 2.25
C LEU A 57 6.22 3.12 3.09
N SER A 58 6.19 2.95 4.40
CA SER A 58 7.21 3.46 5.32
C SER A 58 7.95 2.25 5.87
N ILE A 59 9.23 2.10 5.53
CA ILE A 59 10.01 0.93 5.91
C ILE A 59 10.56 1.12 7.33
N GLY A 60 10.28 0.15 8.20
CA GLY A 60 10.78 0.10 9.57
C GLY A 60 12.19 -0.47 9.67
N ILE A 61 12.51 -1.06 10.82
CA ILE A 61 13.83 -1.65 11.13
C ILE A 61 13.78 -3.18 11.23
N GLU A 62 12.73 -3.82 10.71
CA GLU A 62 12.61 -5.27 10.65
C GLU A 62 13.69 -5.89 9.73
N ASN A 63 13.81 -7.23 9.79
CA ASN A 63 14.70 -7.94 8.88
C ASN A 63 14.27 -7.72 7.43
N ILE A 64 15.23 -7.43 6.56
CA ILE A 64 15.00 -7.20 5.13
C ILE A 64 14.36 -8.41 4.45
N ASP A 65 14.73 -9.63 4.83
CA ASP A 65 14.19 -10.85 4.23
C ASP A 65 12.70 -11.00 4.56
N ASP A 66 12.30 -10.70 5.81
CA ASP A 66 10.90 -10.73 6.24
C ASP A 66 10.07 -9.66 5.51
N ILE A 67 10.63 -8.47 5.29
CA ILE A 67 9.97 -7.38 4.54
C ILE A 67 9.75 -7.80 3.08
N ILE A 68 10.76 -8.40 2.44
CA ILE A 68 10.66 -8.85 1.05
C ILE A 68 9.63 -9.97 0.94
N GLU A 69 9.67 -10.96 1.82
CA GLU A 69 8.73 -12.09 1.83
C GLU A 69 7.27 -11.60 1.99
N ASP A 70 7.03 -10.63 2.87
CA ASP A 70 5.69 -10.08 3.07
C ASP A 70 5.17 -9.36 1.80
N LEU A 71 6.02 -8.55 1.16
CA LEU A 71 5.68 -7.89 -0.10
C LEU A 71 5.43 -8.90 -1.23
N GLU A 72 6.23 -9.96 -1.32
CA GLU A 72 6.03 -11.05 -2.28
C GLU A 72 4.67 -11.74 -2.07
N GLY A 73 4.29 -11.97 -0.82
CA GLY A 73 2.98 -12.49 -0.42
C GLY A 73 1.83 -11.60 -0.91
N GLY A 74 1.90 -10.30 -0.62
CA GLY A 74 0.91 -9.32 -1.09
C GLY A 74 0.78 -9.29 -2.61
N PHE A 75 1.90 -9.30 -3.34
CA PHE A 75 1.88 -9.34 -4.81
C PHE A 75 1.38 -10.68 -5.36
N LYS A 76 1.66 -11.81 -4.69
CA LYS A 76 1.14 -13.12 -5.07
C LYS A 76 -0.38 -13.16 -4.96
N ALA A 77 -0.93 -12.72 -3.83
CA ALA A 77 -2.38 -12.63 -3.64
C ALA A 77 -3.03 -11.73 -4.70
N LEU A 78 -2.40 -10.60 -5.04
CA LEU A 78 -2.88 -9.72 -6.10
C LEU A 78 -2.90 -10.41 -7.47
N ARG A 79 -1.87 -11.17 -7.83
CA ARG A 79 -1.86 -11.96 -9.08
C ARG A 79 -2.96 -13.01 -9.11
N GLU A 80 -3.15 -13.72 -8.00
CA GLU A 80 -4.19 -14.76 -7.86
C GLU A 80 -5.61 -14.19 -7.93
N SER A 81 -5.81 -12.93 -7.52
CA SER A 81 -7.10 -12.24 -7.64
C SER A 81 -7.53 -11.91 -9.08
N GLY A 82 -6.60 -11.94 -10.05
CA GLY A 82 -6.86 -11.53 -11.44
C GLY A 82 -6.98 -10.01 -11.66
N LEU A 83 -6.78 -9.19 -10.63
CA LEU A 83 -6.79 -7.72 -10.72
C LEU A 83 -5.44 -7.12 -11.17
N ALA A 84 -4.39 -7.95 -11.20
CA ALA A 84 -3.11 -7.66 -11.84
C ALA A 84 -3.26 -7.78 -13.37
N LYS A 85 -3.74 -6.72 -14.01
CA LYS A 85 -3.52 -6.50 -15.45
C LYS A 85 -2.23 -5.73 -15.63
#